data_AF-A0A358KG51-F1
#
_entry.id   AF-A0A358KG51-F1
#
_cell.length_a   1.000
_cell.length_b   1.000
_cell.length_c   1.000
_cell.angle_alpha   90.00
_cell.angle_beta   90.00
_cell.angle_gamma   90.00
#
_symmetry.space_group_name_H-M   'P 1'
#
loop_
_entity.id
_entity.type
_entity.pdbx_description
1 polymer ?
#
loop_
_entity_poly.entity_id
_entity_poly.type
_entity_poly.pdbx_seq_one_letter_code
_entity_poly.pdbx_strand_id
1 'polypeptide(L)'
;MTGDGLTYGKTTYDQGVFVGFNLITVEITVAKNAKPGVRSLFVEKGNDRSYLNGFVEITSGTNDYDFDGVDDAWQREHFPVFASAASRAEADPDGDGYTNSEEHAAGNNPNDESSFPQLEINSITVNENGTTIQWDSLPGKRYQVWSKKDVAKATWKKVGEPQTAHRAFTFFTDPGEREEIQFYRVQALP
;
A
#
# COMPACT_ATOMS: atom_id res chain seq x y z
N MET A 1 6.47 27.46 8.64
CA MET A 1 5.52 26.73 7.78
C MET A 1 4.12 27.28 8.03
N THR A 2 3.17 27.08 7.12
CA THR A 2 1.78 27.53 7.23
C THR A 2 0.83 26.45 6.69
N GLY A 3 -0.44 26.51 7.10
CA GLY A 3 -1.48 25.59 6.62
C GLY A 3 -2.50 25.27 7.70
N ASP A 4 -3.66 24.79 7.27
CA ASP A 4 -4.74 24.37 8.16
C ASP A 4 -4.32 23.18 9.02
N GLY A 5 -4.74 23.20 10.29
CA GLY A 5 -4.42 22.14 11.26
C GLY A 5 -3.02 22.24 11.87
N LEU A 6 -2.29 23.33 11.64
CA LEU A 6 -1.00 23.59 12.29
C LEU A 6 -1.13 24.66 13.37
N THR A 7 -0.61 24.37 14.56
CA THR A 7 -0.47 25.37 15.63
C THR A 7 0.99 25.50 16.06
N TYR A 8 1.36 26.70 16.48
CA TYR A 8 2.74 27.06 16.82
C TYR A 8 2.83 27.41 18.29
N GLY A 9 3.79 26.81 18.99
CA GLY A 9 4.16 27.19 20.33
C GLY A 9 4.90 28.52 20.36
N LYS A 10 5.40 28.88 21.56
CA LYS A 10 6.22 30.07 21.73
C LYS A 10 7.56 29.90 21.00
N THR A 11 7.86 30.82 20.09
CA THR A 11 9.20 30.91 19.49
C THR A 11 10.20 31.40 20.52
N THR A 12 11.32 30.70 20.64
CA THR A 12 12.49 31.10 21.44
C THR A 12 13.66 31.43 20.54
N TYR A 13 14.52 32.33 21.01
CA TYR A 13 15.70 32.79 20.30
C TYR A 13 16.83 32.96 21.29
N ASP A 14 17.86 32.12 21.14
CA ASP A 14 19.02 32.08 22.02
C ASP A 14 20.28 32.43 21.20
N GLN A 15 21.02 33.43 21.68
CA GLN A 15 22.21 33.92 20.98
C GLN A 15 23.46 33.14 21.37
N GLY A 16 24.32 32.88 20.39
CA GLY A 16 25.65 32.28 20.63
C GLY A 16 25.61 30.88 21.23
N VAL A 17 24.52 30.14 21.04
CA VAL A 17 24.38 28.74 21.49
C VAL A 17 25.46 27.86 20.87
N PHE A 18 25.83 28.15 19.62
CA PHE A 18 26.96 27.52 18.95
C PHE A 18 27.93 28.58 18.45
N VAL A 19 29.21 28.22 18.29
CA VAL A 19 30.24 29.16 17.81
C VAL A 19 29.84 29.72 16.44
N GLY A 20 29.48 31.00 16.41
CA GLY A 20 29.04 31.69 15.19
C GLY A 20 27.55 31.52 14.82
N PHE A 21 26.74 30.82 15.63
CA PHE A 21 25.32 30.60 15.33
C PHE A 21 24.40 30.90 16.51
N ASN A 22 23.19 31.33 16.18
CA ASN A 22 22.07 31.49 17.11
C ASN A 22 21.09 30.33 16.94
N LEU A 23 20.37 29.98 18.00
CA LEU A 23 19.33 28.96 17.97
C LEU A 23 17.95 29.61 17.96
N ILE A 24 17.08 29.17 17.04
CA ILE A 24 15.65 29.47 17.06
C ILE A 24 14.92 28.16 17.27
N THR A 25 14.07 28.08 18.29
CA THR A 25 13.23 26.91 18.54
C THR A 25 11.76 27.29 18.52
N VAL A 26 10.95 26.51 17.81
CA VAL A 26 9.49 26.59 17.80
C VAL A 26 8.92 25.19 17.86
N GLU A 27 8.00 24.96 18.79
CA GLU A 27 7.21 23.73 18.80
C GLU A 27 6.08 23.86 17.79
N ILE A 28 5.90 22.83 16.96
CA ILE A 28 4.83 22.78 15.96
C ILE A 28 3.96 21.58 16.28
N THR A 29 2.69 21.82 16.55
CA THR A 29 1.69 20.75 16.71
C THR A 29 0.93 20.58 15.41
N VAL A 30 0.86 19.32 14.95
CA VAL A 30 0.13 18.92 13.74
C VAL A 30 -1.16 18.22 14.17
N ALA A 31 -2.30 18.80 13.84
CA ALA A 31 -3.59 18.20 14.11
C ALA A 31 -3.81 16.95 13.25
N LYS A 32 -4.60 15.98 13.74
CA LYS A 32 -4.92 14.74 13.00
C LYS A 32 -5.57 15.00 11.63
N ASN A 33 -6.28 16.11 11.50
CA ASN A 33 -6.94 16.54 10.26
C ASN A 33 -6.14 17.59 9.48
N ALA A 34 -4.86 17.82 9.81
CA ALA A 34 -4.01 18.68 9.02
C ALA A 34 -3.96 18.17 7.58
N LYS A 35 -4.07 19.09 6.62
CA LYS A 35 -4.04 18.73 5.20
C LYS A 35 -2.67 18.13 4.86
N PRO A 36 -2.59 16.97 4.19
CA PRO A 36 -1.32 16.37 3.80
C PRO A 36 -0.47 17.25 2.86
N GLY A 37 0.79 16.86 2.69
CA GLY A 37 1.71 17.37 1.69
C GLY A 37 2.91 18.13 2.25
N VAL A 38 3.75 18.57 1.32
CA VAL A 38 5.04 19.21 1.60
C VAL A 38 4.86 20.66 2.06
N ARG A 39 5.67 21.10 3.03
CA ARG A 39 5.70 22.45 3.60
C ARG A 39 7.12 22.98 3.70
N SER A 40 7.32 24.22 3.23
CA SER A 40 8.55 24.96 3.49
C SER A 40 8.55 25.56 4.89
N LEU A 41 9.72 25.60 5.51
CA LEU A 41 9.94 26.32 6.76
C LEU A 41 10.54 27.68 6.44
N PHE A 42 10.13 28.68 7.21
CA PHE A 42 10.67 30.02 7.11
C PHE A 42 10.72 30.65 8.50
N VAL A 43 11.65 31.57 8.67
CA VAL A 43 11.74 32.49 9.80
C VAL A 43 11.39 33.88 9.29
N GLU A 44 10.61 34.61 10.07
CA GLU A 44 10.17 35.97 9.73
C GLU A 44 10.46 36.91 10.90
N LYS A 45 11.03 38.07 10.60
CA LYS A 45 11.31 39.15 11.56
C LYS A 45 10.90 40.48 10.93
N GLY A 46 9.77 41.04 11.37
CA GLY A 46 9.21 42.20 10.70
C GLY A 46 8.85 41.86 9.26
N ASN A 47 9.43 42.57 8.29
CA ASN A 47 9.23 42.33 6.86
C ASN A 47 10.26 41.35 6.25
N ASP A 48 11.29 40.96 7.02
CA ASP A 48 12.34 40.09 6.54
C ASP A 48 11.91 38.62 6.69
N ARG A 49 11.86 37.89 5.57
CA ARG A 49 11.54 36.47 5.54
C ARG A 49 12.70 35.68 4.92
N SER A 50 13.11 34.62 5.60
CA SER A 50 14.13 33.68 5.12
C SER A 50 13.60 32.27 5.18
N TYR A 51 13.81 31.51 4.10
CA TYR A 51 13.41 30.11 4.01
C TYR A 51 14.55 29.21 4.51
N LEU A 52 14.21 28.18 5.26
CA LEU A 52 15.16 27.14 5.61
C LEU A 52 15.37 26.22 4.39
N ASN A 53 16.55 25.62 4.30
CA ASN A 53 16.79 24.55 3.36
C ASN A 53 15.98 23.31 3.76
N GLY A 54 15.35 22.67 2.77
CA GLY A 54 14.54 21.46 2.96
C GLY A 54 13.06 21.74 3.19
N PHE A 55 12.35 20.70 3.62
CA PHE A 55 10.91 20.72 3.82
C PHE A 55 10.49 19.79 4.96
N VAL A 56 9.27 19.98 5.43
CA VAL A 56 8.56 19.02 6.28
C VAL A 56 7.37 18.51 5.48
N GLU A 57 7.16 17.20 5.46
CA GLU A 57 5.98 16.59 4.87
C GLU A 57 4.99 16.21 5.96
N ILE A 58 3.72 16.60 5.76
CA ILE A 58 2.60 16.12 6.57
C ILE A 58 2.04 14.91 5.82
N THR A 59 2.23 13.71 6.36
CA THR A 59 1.69 12.49 5.77
C THR A 59 0.18 12.41 5.97
N SER A 60 -0.53 11.77 5.04
CA SER A 60 -1.95 11.47 5.24
C SER A 60 -2.16 10.49 6.38
N GLY A 61 -3.29 10.62 7.07
CA GLY A 61 -3.80 9.61 7.99
C GLY A 61 -4.67 8.54 7.32
N THR A 62 -4.90 8.67 6.00
CA THR A 62 -5.54 7.66 5.15
C THR A 62 -4.47 6.91 4.37
N ASN A 63 -4.71 5.61 4.16
CA ASN A 63 -3.76 4.73 3.47
C ASN A 63 -3.58 5.08 1.98
N ASP A 64 -4.66 5.42 1.28
CA ASP A 64 -4.65 5.85 -0.13
C ASP A 64 -5.26 7.26 -0.19
N TYR A 65 -4.43 8.29 -0.30
CA TYR A 65 -4.85 9.70 -0.28
C TYR A 65 -4.98 10.31 -1.67
N ASP A 66 -4.20 9.82 -2.64
CA ASP A 66 -4.31 10.28 -4.03
C ASP A 66 -5.33 9.47 -4.86
N PHE A 67 -5.95 8.44 -4.25
CA PHE A 67 -7.04 7.63 -4.76
C PHE A 67 -6.70 6.87 -6.04
N ASP A 68 -5.44 6.47 -6.19
CA ASP A 68 -5.00 5.68 -7.34
C ASP A 68 -5.22 4.17 -7.14
N GLY A 69 -5.60 3.73 -5.93
CA GLY A 69 -5.85 2.33 -5.61
C GLY A 69 -4.64 1.59 -5.05
N VAL A 70 -3.54 2.29 -4.78
CA VAL A 70 -2.37 1.79 -4.06
C VAL A 70 -2.20 2.55 -2.75
N ASP A 71 -1.67 1.86 -1.72
CA ASP A 71 -1.38 2.51 -0.44
C ASP A 71 -0.20 3.49 -0.60
N ASP A 72 -0.41 4.78 -0.29
CA ASP A 72 0.63 5.80 -0.36
C ASP A 72 1.87 5.43 0.47
N ALA A 73 1.71 4.69 1.58
CA ALA A 73 2.84 4.28 2.42
C ALA A 73 3.71 3.26 1.69
N TRP A 74 3.08 2.31 0.99
CA TRP A 74 3.79 1.37 0.12
C TRP A 74 4.47 2.11 -1.04
N GLN A 75 3.78 3.07 -1.67
CA GLN A 75 4.41 3.88 -2.73
C GLN A 75 5.62 4.67 -2.22
N ARG A 76 5.58 5.21 -1.00
CA ARG A 76 6.72 5.92 -0.39
C ARG A 76 7.88 4.99 -0.01
N GLU A 77 7.59 3.73 0.31
CA GLU A 77 8.62 2.73 0.61
C GLU A 77 9.36 2.29 -0.66
N HIS A 78 8.63 2.10 -1.76
CA HIS A 78 9.18 1.55 -3.00
C HIS A 78 9.65 2.63 -4.00
N PHE A 79 9.14 3.86 -3.93
CA PHE A 79 9.48 4.91 -4.90
C PHE A 79 10.14 6.13 -4.25
N PRO A 80 11.26 6.64 -4.82
CA PRO A 80 11.86 7.90 -4.37
C PRO A 80 10.92 9.11 -4.45
N VAL A 81 9.97 9.06 -5.40
CA VAL A 81 8.91 10.06 -5.59
C VAL A 81 7.58 9.31 -5.68
N PHE A 82 6.81 9.30 -4.59
CA PHE A 82 5.57 8.52 -4.46
C PHE A 82 4.44 8.99 -5.40
N ALA A 83 4.51 10.20 -5.95
CA ALA A 83 3.55 10.74 -6.92
C ALA A 83 4.14 10.82 -8.35
N SER A 84 5.10 9.95 -8.67
CA SER A 84 5.70 9.87 -10.00
C SER A 84 4.81 9.07 -10.98
N ALA A 85 5.15 9.08 -12.27
CA ALA A 85 4.48 8.20 -13.22
C ALA A 85 4.78 6.71 -12.96
N ALA A 86 5.94 6.39 -12.40
CA ALA A 86 6.36 5.02 -12.08
C ALA A 86 5.64 4.46 -10.84
N SER A 87 5.19 5.31 -9.91
CA SER A 87 4.51 4.85 -8.69
C SER A 87 3.02 4.60 -8.86
N ARG A 88 2.42 4.98 -9.99
CA ARG A 88 0.98 4.84 -10.25
C ARG A 88 0.53 3.40 -10.22
N ALA A 89 -0.70 3.17 -9.76
CA ALA A 89 -1.31 1.84 -9.70
C ALA A 89 -1.19 1.00 -10.98
N GLU A 90 -1.31 1.61 -12.16
CA GLU A 90 -1.25 0.97 -13.47
C GLU A 90 0.16 0.84 -14.07
N ALA A 91 1.19 1.36 -13.40
CA ALA A 91 2.55 1.30 -13.89
C ALA A 91 3.20 -0.05 -13.58
N ASP A 92 4.19 -0.41 -14.40
CA ASP A 92 5.05 -1.60 -14.31
C ASP A 92 6.50 -1.10 -14.46
N PRO A 93 7.15 -0.70 -13.35
CA PRO A 93 8.44 0.00 -13.40
C PRO A 93 9.63 -0.90 -13.71
N ASP A 94 9.58 -2.17 -13.29
CA ASP A 94 10.63 -3.15 -13.55
C ASP A 94 10.41 -3.99 -14.81
N GLY A 95 9.21 -3.96 -15.38
CA GLY A 95 8.88 -4.55 -16.67
C GLY A 95 8.61 -6.05 -16.60
N ASP A 96 8.23 -6.57 -15.43
CA ASP A 96 7.94 -7.99 -15.23
C ASP A 96 6.52 -8.39 -15.72
N GLY A 97 5.72 -7.40 -16.12
CA GLY A 97 4.37 -7.56 -16.64
C GLY A 97 3.27 -7.48 -15.58
N TYR A 98 3.61 -7.18 -14.32
CA TYR A 98 2.66 -6.92 -13.25
C TYR A 98 2.60 -5.44 -12.92
N THR A 99 1.39 -4.95 -12.65
CA THR A 99 1.20 -3.56 -12.25
C THR A 99 1.48 -3.38 -10.76
N ASN A 100 1.85 -2.17 -10.35
CA ASN A 100 2.01 -1.78 -8.94
C ASN A 100 0.81 -2.20 -8.08
N SER A 101 -0.42 -2.11 -8.62
CA SER A 101 -1.63 -2.54 -7.90
C SER A 101 -1.67 -4.04 -7.61
N GLU A 102 -1.19 -4.86 -8.55
CA GLU A 102 -1.12 -6.31 -8.44
C GLU A 102 0.01 -6.72 -7.50
N GLU A 103 1.16 -6.06 -7.62
CA GLU A 103 2.31 -6.29 -6.76
C GLU A 103 2.06 -5.86 -5.32
N HIS A 104 1.40 -4.71 -5.10
CA HIS A 104 0.97 -4.29 -3.77
C HIS A 104 -0.01 -5.30 -3.15
N ALA A 105 -0.96 -5.82 -3.92
CA ALA A 105 -1.87 -6.87 -3.46
C ALA A 105 -1.12 -8.17 -3.12
N ALA A 106 -0.08 -8.49 -3.90
CA ALA A 106 0.77 -9.68 -3.75
C ALA A 106 1.93 -9.51 -2.76
N GLY A 107 2.17 -8.31 -2.22
CA GLY A 107 3.24 -8.02 -1.25
C GLY A 107 4.65 -8.04 -1.85
N ASN A 108 4.78 -7.62 -3.10
CA ASN A 108 6.01 -7.66 -3.88
C ASN A 108 6.69 -6.30 -4.00
N ASN A 109 7.92 -6.31 -4.50
CA ASN A 109 8.72 -5.12 -4.77
C ASN A 109 8.62 -4.71 -6.25
N PRO A 110 7.99 -3.55 -6.57
CA PRO A 110 7.71 -3.09 -7.93
C PRO A 110 8.91 -2.49 -8.68
N ASN A 111 10.11 -2.78 -8.18
CA ASN A 111 11.36 -2.32 -8.80
C ASN A 111 12.36 -3.48 -8.92
N ASP A 112 11.87 -4.71 -8.81
CA ASP A 112 12.68 -5.92 -8.85
C ASP A 112 11.93 -6.97 -9.67
N GLU A 113 12.35 -7.13 -10.93
CA GLU A 113 11.78 -8.08 -11.89
C GLU A 113 11.78 -9.54 -11.40
N SER A 114 12.54 -9.86 -10.35
CA SER A 114 12.56 -11.19 -9.72
C SER A 114 11.54 -11.36 -8.59
N SER A 115 10.89 -10.27 -8.17
CA SER A 115 9.89 -10.19 -7.11
C SER A 115 8.46 -10.20 -7.66
N PHE A 116 8.11 -11.15 -8.52
CA PHE A 116 6.78 -11.20 -9.14
C PHE A 116 5.73 -11.96 -8.29
N PRO A 117 4.41 -11.76 -8.52
CA PRO A 117 3.34 -12.43 -7.78
C PRO A 117 3.31 -13.95 -7.97
N GLN A 118 3.98 -14.69 -7.09
CA GLN A 118 3.88 -16.15 -7.07
C GLN A 118 2.67 -16.60 -6.24
N LEU A 119 1.50 -16.64 -6.89
CA LEU A 119 0.30 -17.26 -6.32
C LEU A 119 0.16 -18.69 -6.85
N GLU A 120 0.65 -19.66 -6.09
CA GLU A 120 0.65 -21.07 -6.49
C GLU A 120 -0.39 -21.88 -5.70
N ILE A 121 -1.22 -22.64 -6.43
CA ILE A 121 -2.09 -23.65 -5.82
C ILE A 121 -1.27 -24.91 -5.64
N ASN A 122 -0.91 -25.20 -4.39
CA ASN A 122 -0.04 -26.30 -4.03
C ASN A 122 -0.76 -27.65 -3.93
N SER A 123 -2.06 -27.63 -3.61
CA SER A 123 -2.84 -28.86 -3.44
C SER A 123 -4.32 -28.64 -3.72
N ILE A 124 -4.93 -29.63 -4.37
CA ILE A 124 -6.37 -29.78 -4.52
C ILE A 124 -6.75 -31.20 -4.09
N THR A 125 -7.59 -31.31 -3.07
CA THR A 125 -8.08 -32.60 -2.55
C THR A 125 -9.60 -32.64 -2.58
N VAL A 126 -10.18 -33.74 -3.06
CA VAL A 126 -11.64 -33.93 -3.12
C VAL A 126 -12.04 -35.03 -2.14
N ASN A 127 -13.03 -34.76 -1.27
CA ASN A 127 -13.55 -35.71 -0.30
C ASN A 127 -15.06 -35.50 -0.02
N GLU A 128 -15.60 -36.19 0.99
CA GLU A 128 -17.00 -36.12 1.41
C GLU A 128 -17.46 -34.74 1.90
N ASN A 129 -16.54 -33.80 2.15
CA ASN A 129 -16.83 -32.43 2.53
C ASN A 129 -16.75 -31.44 1.36
N GLY A 130 -16.23 -31.86 0.19
CA GLY A 130 -16.09 -31.02 -1.00
C GLY A 130 -14.67 -31.00 -1.56
N THR A 131 -14.35 -29.94 -2.29
CA THR A 131 -13.01 -29.71 -2.86
C THR A 131 -12.24 -28.73 -2.00
N THR A 132 -11.19 -29.19 -1.34
CA THR A 132 -10.27 -28.36 -0.57
C THR A 132 -9.10 -27.92 -1.44
N ILE A 133 -8.87 -26.61 -1.50
CA ILE A 133 -7.80 -25.96 -2.26
C ILE A 133 -6.84 -25.35 -1.25
N GLN A 134 -5.55 -25.57 -1.43
CA GLN A 134 -4.47 -24.94 -0.67
C GLN A 134 -3.60 -24.12 -1.61
N TRP A 135 -3.26 -22.89 -1.20
CA TRP A 135 -2.32 -22.02 -1.93
C TRP A 135 -1.38 -21.30 -0.96
N ASP A 136 -0.25 -20.84 -1.48
CA ASP A 136 0.66 -19.94 -0.74
C ASP A 136 0.05 -18.55 -0.61
N SER A 137 0.15 -17.96 0.58
CA SER A 137 -0.52 -16.71 0.91
C SER A 137 0.34 -15.82 1.80
N LEU A 138 0.02 -14.53 1.83
CA LEU A 138 0.66 -13.57 2.72
C LEU A 138 -0.28 -13.21 3.88
N PRO A 139 0.18 -13.32 5.15
CA PRO A 139 -0.62 -12.91 6.30
C PRO A 139 -1.17 -11.48 6.15
N GLY A 140 -2.46 -11.30 6.43
CA GLY A 140 -3.17 -10.03 6.33
C GLY A 140 -3.77 -9.75 4.96
N LYS A 141 -3.30 -10.40 3.88
CA LYS A 141 -3.87 -10.25 2.54
C LYS A 141 -5.13 -11.08 2.36
N ARG A 142 -5.98 -10.68 1.42
CA ARG A 142 -7.27 -11.29 1.13
C ARG A 142 -7.27 -12.00 -0.22
N TYR A 143 -7.96 -13.13 -0.29
CA TYR A 143 -7.99 -13.96 -1.49
C TYR A 143 -9.42 -14.40 -1.83
N GLN A 144 -9.80 -14.30 -3.10
CA GLN A 144 -11.07 -14.81 -3.62
C GLN A 144 -10.85 -16.10 -4.40
N VAL A 145 -11.59 -17.14 -4.03
CA VAL A 145 -11.67 -18.38 -4.80
C VAL A 145 -12.74 -18.24 -5.88
N TRP A 146 -12.42 -18.71 -7.08
CA TRP A 146 -13.34 -18.78 -8.21
C TRP A 146 -13.40 -20.20 -8.76
N SER A 147 -14.56 -20.62 -9.24
CA SER A 147 -14.73 -21.89 -9.94
C SER A 147 -15.46 -21.75 -11.27
N LYS A 148 -15.25 -22.72 -12.16
CA LYS A 148 -16.05 -22.93 -13.38
C LYS A 148 -16.06 -24.41 -13.76
N LYS A 149 -17.12 -24.85 -14.45
CA LYS A 149 -17.35 -26.26 -14.83
C LYS A 149 -16.74 -26.67 -16.17
N ASP A 150 -16.35 -25.70 -16.99
CA ASP A 150 -15.79 -25.95 -18.34
C ASP A 150 -14.69 -24.93 -18.63
N VAL A 151 -13.57 -25.39 -19.20
CA VAL A 151 -12.40 -24.54 -19.43
C VAL A 151 -12.66 -23.47 -20.49
N ALA A 152 -13.48 -23.74 -21.51
CA ALA A 152 -13.65 -22.90 -22.69
C ALA A 152 -14.97 -22.12 -22.72
N LYS A 153 -16.06 -22.68 -22.17
CA LYS A 153 -17.42 -22.16 -22.35
C LYS A 153 -18.05 -21.60 -21.08
N ALA A 154 -17.51 -21.91 -19.90
CA ALA A 154 -18.07 -21.45 -18.64
C ALA A 154 -17.41 -20.14 -18.16
N THR A 155 -18.21 -19.30 -17.50
CA THR A 155 -17.75 -18.09 -16.82
C THR A 155 -17.28 -18.42 -15.40
N TRP A 156 -16.23 -17.74 -14.95
CA TRP A 156 -15.77 -17.83 -13.57
C TRP A 156 -16.83 -17.29 -12.61
N LYS A 157 -17.14 -18.05 -11.55
CA LYS A 157 -18.05 -17.66 -10.48
C LYS A 157 -17.31 -17.62 -9.16
N LYS A 158 -17.63 -16.64 -8.31
CA LYS A 158 -17.09 -16.56 -6.96
C LYS A 158 -17.57 -17.76 -6.14
N VAL A 159 -16.66 -18.34 -5.38
CA VAL A 159 -16.97 -19.43 -4.44
C VAL A 159 -16.73 -18.91 -3.04
N GLY A 160 -17.83 -18.72 -2.30
CA GLY A 160 -17.79 -18.14 -0.96
C GLY A 160 -17.25 -16.71 -0.90
N GLU A 161 -17.09 -16.23 0.33
CA GLU A 161 -16.53 -14.91 0.62
C GLU A 161 -14.99 -14.92 0.55
N PRO A 162 -14.35 -13.75 0.37
CA PRO A 162 -12.90 -13.63 0.42
C PRO A 162 -12.30 -14.13 1.75
N GLN A 163 -11.18 -14.84 1.66
CA GLN A 163 -10.45 -15.38 2.81
C GLN A 163 -9.31 -14.44 3.18
N THR A 164 -9.28 -13.97 4.42
CA THR A 164 -8.11 -13.27 4.97
C THR A 164 -7.08 -14.31 5.41
N ALA A 165 -5.89 -14.24 4.83
CA ALA A 165 -4.80 -15.13 5.20
C ALA A 165 -4.26 -14.77 6.58
N HIS A 166 -4.02 -15.78 7.40
CA HIS A 166 -3.42 -15.62 8.73
C HIS A 166 -1.98 -16.15 8.79
N ARG A 167 -1.54 -16.86 7.75
CA ARG A 167 -0.28 -17.59 7.67
C ARG A 167 0.24 -17.54 6.23
N ALA A 168 1.39 -18.19 6.00
CA ALA A 168 2.03 -18.31 4.69
C ALA A 168 1.27 -19.22 3.70
N PHE A 169 0.18 -19.87 4.13
CA PHE A 169 -0.68 -20.70 3.29
C PHE A 169 -2.13 -20.59 3.78
N THR A 170 -3.07 -20.72 2.85
CA THR A 170 -4.50 -20.69 3.13
C THR A 170 -5.18 -21.93 2.56
N PHE A 171 -6.19 -22.42 3.28
CA PHE A 171 -7.08 -23.48 2.80
C PHE A 171 -8.48 -22.93 2.61
N PHE A 172 -9.16 -23.41 1.57
CA PHE A 172 -10.58 -23.16 1.35
C PHE A 172 -11.26 -24.44 0.88
N THR A 173 -12.44 -24.75 1.43
CA THR A 173 -13.24 -25.89 0.97
C THR A 173 -14.48 -25.39 0.25
N ASP A 174 -14.59 -25.73 -1.04
CA ASP A 174 -15.81 -25.57 -1.82
C ASP A 174 -16.73 -26.78 -1.58
N PRO A 175 -17.88 -26.59 -0.89
CA PRO A 175 -18.81 -27.69 -0.60
C PRO A 175 -19.68 -28.09 -1.81
N GLY A 176 -19.56 -27.41 -2.97
CA GLY A 176 -20.38 -27.61 -4.16
C GLY A 176 -20.21 -28.96 -4.88
N GLU A 177 -20.79 -29.03 -6.09
CA GLU A 177 -20.89 -30.24 -6.94
C GLU A 177 -19.56 -30.97 -7.15
N ARG A 178 -19.55 -32.30 -6.98
CA ARG A 178 -18.34 -33.14 -6.91
C ARG A 178 -18.24 -34.17 -8.03
N GLU A 179 -19.33 -34.36 -8.78
CA GLU A 179 -19.42 -35.41 -9.80
C GLU A 179 -19.01 -34.93 -11.21
N GLU A 180 -18.78 -33.62 -11.37
CA GLU A 180 -18.31 -33.02 -12.61
C GLU A 180 -16.93 -32.37 -12.42
N ILE A 181 -16.15 -32.29 -13.50
CA ILE A 181 -14.87 -31.58 -13.49
C ILE A 181 -15.11 -30.11 -13.12
N GLN A 182 -14.32 -29.62 -12.17
CA GLN A 182 -14.27 -28.21 -11.80
C GLN A 182 -12.86 -27.65 -11.98
N PHE A 183 -12.80 -26.41 -12.46
CA PHE A 183 -11.57 -25.63 -12.54
C PHE A 183 -11.62 -24.54 -11.49
N TYR A 184 -10.50 -24.34 -10.81
CA TYR A 184 -10.35 -23.32 -9.78
C TYR A 184 -9.27 -22.32 -10.16
N ARG A 185 -9.45 -21.09 -9.70
CA ARG A 185 -8.36 -20.11 -9.59
C ARG A 185 -8.50 -19.38 -8.27
N VAL A 186 -7.37 -18.91 -7.76
CA VAL A 186 -7.31 -18.00 -6.62
C VAL A 186 -6.89 -16.63 -7.14
N GLN A 187 -7.47 -15.57 -6.59
CA GLN A 187 -7.13 -14.20 -6.91
C GLN A 187 -6.80 -13.45 -5.62
N ALA A 188 -5.62 -12.84 -5.55
CA ALA A 188 -5.31 -11.86 -4.50
C ALA A 188 -6.15 -10.60 -4.71
N LEU A 189 -6.69 -10.04 -3.63
CA LEU A 189 -7.44 -8.80 -3.65
C LEU A 189 -6.56 -7.66 -3.11
N PRO A 190 -6.80 -6.41 -3.58
CA PRO A 190 -6.21 -5.21 -3.00
C PRO A 190 -6.44 -5.11 -1.48
#